data_AF-A0A140LEI0-F1
#
_entry.id   AF-A0A140LEI0-F1
#
_cell.length_a   1.000
_cell.length_b   1.000
_cell.length_c   1.000
_cell.angle_alpha   90.00
_cell.angle_beta   90.00
_cell.angle_gamma   90.00
#
_symmetry.space_group_name_H-M   'P 1'
#
loop_
_entity.id
_entity.type
_entity.pdbx_description
1 polymer ?
#
loop_
_entity_poly.entity_id
_entity_poly.type
_entity_poly.pdbx_seq_one_letter_code
_entity_poly.pdbx_strand_id
1 'polypeptide(L)'
;MRSRFSRIFIGVILCCLALWNSGLGMSYGTTEEGVFIQKWKNGKISRGDDYSHLEIPTYQYYNIDAICAEDLIYYGYDMVWDDKTRTTTLTFNPEKEVVGLKSHSLKDGKTYKSDVKIMIDGKLIPSHNTGGYSLIEVRDVNALTQLYVEPYTWIGAPINRLLSTDIATYIHGEQIPSFNINGRTVIFAKDLHGLGFNVKFNDLEKVVYIDKTGKFDKINHREIPKEGCRPVGTIIDDVLVTKIQVKLEGETIKSFNIRGFTAIYVQDLKSVATIKFDESTRKVNIEIK
;
A
#
# COMPACT_ATOMS: atom_id res chain seq x y z
N MET A 1 1.32 20.64 65.24
CA MET A 1 0.36 21.36 64.38
C MET A 1 0.75 21.15 62.92
N ARG A 2 -0.07 20.42 62.16
CA ARG A 2 0.10 20.14 60.72
C ARG A 2 -0.74 21.15 59.93
N SER A 3 -0.19 21.80 58.91
CA SER A 3 -0.96 22.44 57.83
C SER A 3 -0.28 22.16 56.48
N ARG A 4 -0.74 21.12 55.78
CA ARG A 4 -1.56 21.17 54.56
C ARG A 4 -0.76 21.54 53.30
N PHE A 5 -0.08 20.53 52.76
CA PHE A 5 0.16 20.40 51.32
C PHE A 5 -1.16 19.95 50.67
N SER A 6 -1.67 20.71 49.71
CA SER A 6 -2.80 20.33 48.87
C SER A 6 -2.36 19.26 47.87
N ARG A 7 -2.83 18.03 48.09
CA ARG A 7 -2.81 16.95 47.11
C ARG A 7 -3.81 17.26 46.00
N ILE A 8 -3.36 17.38 44.77
CA ILE A 8 -4.18 17.17 43.57
C ILE A 8 -3.70 15.82 43.03
N PHE A 9 -4.47 14.77 43.29
CA PHE A 9 -4.17 13.41 42.87
C PHE A 9 -5.46 12.78 42.31
N ILE A 10 -5.34 12.27 41.08
CA ILE A 10 -6.12 11.21 40.42
C ILE A 10 -7.55 11.56 40.01
N GLY A 11 -7.73 11.80 38.71
CA GLY A 11 -9.03 11.86 38.06
C GLY A 11 -8.97 11.73 36.54
N VAL A 12 -8.16 10.81 35.98
CA VAL A 12 -8.17 10.52 34.52
C VAL A 12 -8.02 9.03 34.15
N ILE A 13 -7.68 8.14 35.09
CA ILE A 13 -7.51 6.71 34.78
C ILE A 13 -8.68 5.91 35.34
N LEU A 14 -9.88 6.05 34.77
CA LEU A 14 -11.01 5.19 35.13
C LEU A 14 -12.14 5.10 34.09
N CYS A 15 -11.86 5.33 32.80
CA CYS A 15 -12.87 5.12 31.75
C CYS A 15 -12.57 3.92 30.81
N CYS A 16 -11.34 3.42 30.76
CA CYS A 16 -10.99 2.28 29.89
C CYS A 16 -11.18 0.89 30.53
N LEU A 17 -11.48 0.82 31.84
CA LEU A 17 -11.67 -0.46 32.56
C LEU A 17 -13.14 -0.86 32.78
N ALA A 18 -14.10 0.02 32.45
CA ALA A 18 -15.52 -0.18 32.80
C ALA A 18 -16.33 -1.00 31.78
N LEU A 19 -15.77 -1.43 30.65
CA LEU A 19 -16.50 -2.19 29.62
C LEU A 19 -16.11 -3.67 29.50
N TRP A 20 -15.24 -4.20 30.37
CA TRP A 20 -14.88 -5.63 30.31
C TRP A 20 -15.97 -6.57 30.87
N ASN A 21 -17.00 -6.07 31.58
CA ASN A 21 -17.87 -6.95 32.37
C ASN A 21 -19.38 -6.94 32.08
N SER A 22 -19.82 -6.40 30.94
CA SER A 22 -21.21 -6.59 30.50
C SER A 22 -21.24 -7.45 29.25
N GLY A 23 -21.43 -8.77 29.45
CA GLY A 23 -21.66 -9.76 28.39
C GLY A 23 -22.95 -9.49 27.62
N LEU A 24 -22.94 -8.49 26.76
CA LEU A 24 -23.95 -8.26 25.74
C LEU A 24 -23.25 -8.35 24.38
N GLY A 25 -23.31 -9.55 23.80
CA GLY A 25 -22.91 -9.76 22.41
C GLY A 25 -23.76 -8.88 21.50
N MET A 26 -23.13 -7.93 20.83
CA MET A 26 -23.79 -7.14 19.80
C MET A 26 -23.60 -7.82 18.44
N SER A 27 -24.74 -7.98 17.77
CA SER A 27 -24.96 -8.64 16.50
C SER A 27 -24.09 -8.07 15.37
N TYR A 28 -23.42 -8.97 14.64
CA TYR A 28 -22.62 -8.65 13.46
C TYR A 28 -23.51 -8.65 12.20
N GLY A 29 -23.69 -7.47 11.58
CA GLY A 29 -24.16 -7.39 10.20
C GLY A 29 -22.98 -7.59 9.26
N THR A 30 -22.77 -8.81 8.76
CA THR A 30 -21.63 -9.19 7.92
C THR A 30 -22.00 -9.29 6.44
N THR A 31 -21.37 -8.48 5.60
CA THR A 31 -21.13 -8.83 4.19
C THR A 31 -19.68 -8.53 3.85
N GLU A 32 -18.76 -9.31 4.42
CA GLU A 32 -17.44 -9.62 3.87
C GLU A 32 -16.76 -10.62 4.82
N GLU A 33 -16.15 -11.67 4.26
CA GLU A 33 -15.42 -12.68 5.02
C GLU A 33 -14.24 -12.00 5.75
N GLY A 34 -14.27 -12.00 7.08
CA GLY A 34 -13.26 -11.30 7.87
C GLY A 34 -11.84 -11.79 7.58
N VAL A 35 -10.95 -10.85 7.26
CA VAL A 35 -9.54 -11.09 6.96
C VAL A 35 -8.74 -11.17 8.26
N PHE A 36 -7.76 -12.07 8.35
CA PHE A 36 -6.88 -12.17 9.51
C PHE A 36 -5.87 -11.03 9.55
N ILE A 37 -5.76 -10.35 10.69
CA ILE A 37 -4.58 -9.52 11.01
C ILE A 37 -3.48 -10.35 11.66
N GLN A 38 -2.25 -9.91 11.46
CA GLN A 38 -1.09 -10.38 12.20
C GLN A 38 -0.28 -9.18 12.69
N LYS A 39 0.09 -9.16 13.98
CA LYS A 39 1.09 -8.22 14.49
C LYS A 39 2.43 -8.51 13.82
N TRP A 40 3.03 -7.51 13.19
CA TRP A 40 4.17 -7.74 12.30
C TRP A 40 5.50 -7.31 12.92
N LYS A 41 5.82 -6.02 12.84
CA LYS A 41 7.02 -5.37 13.40
C LYS A 41 6.64 -3.99 13.91
N ASN A 42 7.61 -3.19 14.37
CA ASN A 42 7.37 -1.78 14.60
C ASN A 42 7.84 -0.99 13.35
N GLY A 43 7.01 -0.08 12.85
CA GLY A 43 7.38 0.92 11.85
C GLY A 43 7.94 2.17 12.54
N LYS A 44 8.81 2.93 11.87
CA LYS A 44 9.27 4.20 12.43
C LYS A 44 8.19 5.25 12.27
N ILE A 45 8.05 6.12 13.26
CA ILE A 45 7.06 7.20 13.25
C ILE A 45 7.76 8.54 13.45
N SER A 46 7.35 9.56 12.73
CA SER A 46 7.84 10.93 12.87
C SER A 46 6.72 11.94 12.64
N ARG A 47 6.91 13.15 13.18
CA ARG A 47 6.02 14.29 12.95
C ARG A 47 6.89 15.54 12.84
N GLY A 48 7.23 15.95 11.62
CA GLY A 48 8.25 16.97 11.39
C GLY A 48 9.68 16.43 11.64
N ASP A 49 10.58 17.31 12.10
CA ASP A 49 11.97 16.95 12.45
C ASP A 49 12.10 16.24 13.81
N ASP A 50 11.04 16.30 14.63
CA ASP A 50 10.97 15.67 15.93
C ASP A 50 10.34 14.26 15.83
N TYR A 51 10.75 13.38 16.74
CA TYR A 51 10.28 12.00 16.92
C TYR A 51 10.84 10.89 16.00
N SER A 52 11.80 11.17 15.11
CA SER A 52 12.41 10.20 14.17
C SER A 52 13.06 8.93 14.77
N HIS A 53 13.11 8.82 16.10
CA HIS A 53 13.65 7.68 16.85
C HIS A 53 12.58 6.74 17.42
N LEU A 54 11.29 7.06 17.27
CA LEU A 54 10.20 6.27 17.82
C LEU A 54 9.71 5.23 16.84
N GLU A 55 9.28 4.09 17.38
CA GLU A 55 8.65 3.03 16.60
C GLU A 55 7.23 2.78 17.10
N ILE A 56 6.32 2.50 16.16
CA ILE A 56 4.92 2.14 16.40
C ILE A 56 4.64 0.73 15.88
N PRO A 57 3.92 -0.12 16.63
CA PRO A 57 3.51 -1.43 16.13
C PRO A 57 2.72 -1.32 14.84
N THR A 58 3.10 -2.11 13.84
CA THR A 58 2.38 -2.24 12.58
C THR A 58 1.75 -3.61 12.46
N TYR A 59 0.65 -3.64 11.72
CA TYR A 59 -0.19 -4.81 11.49
C TYR A 59 -0.40 -4.95 10.00
N GLN A 60 -0.39 -6.20 9.53
CA GLN A 60 -0.68 -6.50 8.13
C GLN A 60 -2.16 -6.85 7.98
N TYR A 61 -2.87 -6.15 7.11
CA TYR A 61 -4.26 -6.42 6.73
C TYR A 61 -4.39 -6.43 5.21
N TYR A 62 -4.73 -7.58 4.61
CA TYR A 62 -4.95 -7.71 3.15
C TYR A 62 -3.86 -7.06 2.28
N ASN A 63 -2.59 -7.14 2.72
CA ASN A 63 -1.39 -6.52 2.11
C ASN A 63 -1.23 -5.00 2.31
N ILE A 64 -1.91 -4.45 3.30
CA ILE A 64 -1.82 -3.06 3.70
C ILE A 64 -1.12 -3.00 5.05
N ASP A 65 -0.14 -2.12 5.16
CA ASP A 65 0.47 -1.75 6.44
C ASP A 65 -0.50 -0.83 7.18
N ALA A 66 -0.84 -1.21 8.39
CA ALA A 66 -1.75 -0.46 9.23
C ALA A 66 -1.22 -0.32 10.65
N ILE A 67 -1.73 0.68 11.35
CA ILE A 67 -1.49 0.88 12.78
C ILE A 67 -2.82 0.86 13.52
N CYS A 68 -2.77 0.54 14.80
CA CYS A 68 -3.89 0.74 15.72
C CYS A 68 -4.01 2.24 15.99
N ALA A 69 -5.14 2.86 15.64
CA ALA A 69 -5.35 4.30 15.83
C ALA A 69 -5.25 4.68 17.32
N GLU A 70 -5.74 3.81 18.19
CA GLU A 70 -5.72 3.98 19.64
C GLU A 70 -4.29 3.93 20.21
N ASP A 71 -3.31 3.35 19.52
CA ASP A 71 -1.91 3.37 19.97
C ASP A 71 -1.30 4.78 19.88
N LEU A 72 -1.86 5.69 19.07
CA LEU A 72 -1.38 7.07 18.94
C LEU A 72 -1.39 7.84 20.27
N ILE A 73 -2.18 7.40 21.26
CA ILE A 73 -2.15 7.98 22.61
C ILE A 73 -0.77 7.91 23.28
N TYR A 74 0.06 6.93 22.89
CA TYR A 74 1.42 6.76 23.38
C TYR A 74 2.46 7.60 22.61
N TYR A 75 2.03 8.27 21.54
CA TYR A 75 2.84 9.09 20.62
C TYR A 75 2.39 10.55 20.64
N GLY A 76 1.91 11.04 21.80
CA GLY A 76 1.59 12.46 22.01
C GLY A 76 0.18 12.88 21.55
N TYR A 77 -0.74 11.94 21.29
CA TYR A 77 -2.12 12.29 20.93
C TYR A 77 -3.08 12.23 22.11
N ASP A 78 -3.95 13.21 22.22
CA ASP A 78 -5.17 13.13 23.01
C ASP A 78 -6.28 12.46 22.23
N MET A 79 -7.02 11.57 22.89
CA MET A 79 -8.08 10.78 22.28
C MET A 79 -9.41 11.08 22.98
N VAL A 80 -10.43 11.41 22.19
CA VAL A 80 -11.80 11.66 22.65
C VAL A 80 -12.76 10.77 21.88
N TRP A 81 -13.64 10.07 22.60
CA TRP A 81 -14.72 9.25 22.03
C TRP A 81 -16.06 9.98 22.14
N ASP A 82 -16.80 10.04 21.04
CA ASP A 82 -18.18 10.50 20.98
C ASP A 82 -19.10 9.33 20.59
N ASP A 83 -19.96 8.91 21.52
CA ASP A 83 -20.85 7.76 21.39
C ASP A 83 -22.02 8.00 20.42
N LYS A 84 -22.56 9.22 20.41
CA LYS A 84 -23.68 9.62 19.55
C LYS A 84 -23.32 9.58 18.08
N THR A 85 -22.12 10.05 17.76
CA THR A 85 -21.62 10.11 16.38
C THR A 85 -20.74 8.93 16.00
N ARG A 86 -20.41 8.07 16.98
CA ARG A 86 -19.46 6.96 16.85
C ARG A 86 -18.13 7.43 16.27
N THR A 87 -17.56 8.48 16.85
CA THR A 87 -16.34 9.12 16.35
C THR A 87 -15.24 9.09 17.41
N THR A 88 -14.08 8.55 17.05
CA THR A 88 -12.84 8.72 17.81
C THR A 88 -12.05 9.87 17.20
N THR A 89 -11.74 10.89 18.01
CA THR A 89 -10.92 12.04 17.59
C THR A 89 -9.57 11.99 18.30
N LEU A 90 -8.50 11.98 17.52
CA LEU A 90 -7.11 11.99 17.93
C LEU A 90 -6.51 13.35 17.56
N THR A 91 -6.08 14.12 18.56
CA THR A 91 -5.47 15.44 18.37
C THR A 91 -4.07 15.45 18.94
N PHE A 92 -3.08 15.82 18.13
CA PHE A 92 -1.71 15.92 18.61
C PHE A 92 -1.58 17.01 19.69
N ASN A 93 -0.99 16.66 20.82
CA ASN A 93 -0.70 17.54 21.93
C ASN A 93 0.82 17.56 22.18
N PRO A 94 1.53 18.64 21.82
CA PRO A 94 2.99 18.71 21.95
C PRO A 94 3.48 18.67 23.41
N GLU A 95 2.62 18.97 24.38
CA GLU A 95 2.95 18.94 25.81
C GLU A 95 2.76 17.54 26.42
N LYS A 96 2.15 16.61 25.68
CA LYS A 96 1.87 15.26 26.16
C LYS A 96 3.14 14.42 26.12
N GLU A 97 3.40 13.73 27.23
CA GLU A 97 4.53 12.81 27.34
C GLU A 97 4.43 11.71 26.27
N VAL A 98 5.54 11.51 25.55
CA VAL A 98 5.66 10.46 24.55
C VAL A 98 6.37 9.26 25.17
N VAL A 99 5.62 8.18 25.36
CA VAL A 99 6.12 6.98 26.03
C VAL A 99 6.60 5.94 25.02
N GLY A 100 6.01 5.89 23.82
CA GLY A 100 6.40 4.99 22.72
C GLY A 100 6.28 3.49 23.04
N LEU A 101 6.38 2.62 22.01
CA LEU A 101 6.42 1.14 22.04
C LEU A 101 5.32 0.39 22.82
N LYS A 102 4.43 1.10 23.53
CA LYS A 102 3.21 0.55 24.10
C LYS A 102 2.24 0.31 22.96
N SER A 103 1.60 -0.85 23.02
CA SER A 103 0.63 -1.30 22.03
C SER A 103 -0.55 -1.92 22.73
N HIS A 104 -1.75 -1.62 22.27
CA HIS A 104 -2.87 -2.48 22.56
C HIS A 104 -2.59 -3.87 21.99
N SER A 105 -2.85 -4.92 22.78
CA SER A 105 -2.65 -6.30 22.35
C SER A 105 -3.78 -6.69 21.40
N LEU A 106 -3.67 -6.29 20.13
CA LEU A 106 -4.50 -6.84 19.07
C LEU A 106 -4.19 -8.32 18.95
N LYS A 107 -5.19 -9.16 19.23
CA LYS A 107 -5.10 -10.60 18.96
C LYS A 107 -5.36 -10.80 17.47
N ASP A 108 -4.59 -11.70 16.86
CA ASP A 108 -4.83 -12.14 15.49
C ASP A 108 -6.30 -12.56 15.34
N GLY A 109 -6.96 -12.02 14.33
CA GLY A 109 -8.41 -12.15 14.23
C GLY A 109 -9.00 -11.46 13.02
N LYS A 110 -10.30 -11.68 12.84
CA LYS A 110 -11.07 -11.13 11.73
C LYS A 110 -11.19 -9.61 11.83
N THR A 111 -10.96 -8.93 10.72
CA THR A 111 -11.26 -7.50 10.53
C THR A 111 -12.58 -7.30 9.81
N TYR A 112 -13.25 -6.20 10.13
CA TYR A 112 -14.48 -5.79 9.46
C TYR A 112 -14.40 -4.31 9.10
N LYS A 113 -15.12 -3.88 8.07
CA LYS A 113 -15.28 -2.45 7.79
C LYS A 113 -15.86 -1.77 9.03
N SER A 114 -15.22 -0.69 9.48
CA SER A 114 -15.67 0.01 10.68
C SER A 114 -16.83 0.94 10.36
N ASP A 115 -17.83 0.99 11.25
CA ASP A 115 -18.83 2.05 11.30
C ASP A 115 -18.40 3.20 12.22
N VAL A 116 -17.25 3.07 12.88
CA VAL A 116 -16.61 4.10 13.70
C VAL A 116 -15.78 5.03 12.81
N LYS A 117 -16.00 6.33 12.97
CA LYS A 117 -15.22 7.37 12.28
C LYS A 117 -13.95 7.67 13.06
N ILE A 118 -12.79 7.65 12.39
CA ILE A 118 -11.51 8.04 12.99
C ILE A 118 -11.10 9.40 12.44
N MET A 119 -10.93 10.38 13.33
CA MET A 119 -10.45 11.71 13.00
C MET A 119 -9.05 11.88 13.58
N ILE A 120 -8.06 12.23 12.76
CA ILE A 120 -6.70 12.56 13.21
C ILE A 120 -6.39 13.99 12.80
N ASP A 121 -6.11 14.87 13.77
CA ASP A 121 -5.87 16.30 13.56
C ASP A 121 -6.92 16.97 12.66
N GLY A 122 -8.20 16.61 12.88
CA GLY A 122 -9.33 17.12 12.11
C GLY A 122 -9.51 16.49 10.73
N LYS A 123 -8.76 15.44 10.37
CA LYS A 123 -8.88 14.71 9.10
C LYS A 123 -9.55 13.36 9.30
N LEU A 124 -10.56 13.06 8.48
CA LEU A 124 -11.21 11.76 8.49
C LEU A 124 -10.30 10.72 7.83
N ILE A 125 -10.00 9.65 8.58
CA ILE A 125 -9.15 8.54 8.14
C ILE A 125 -10.02 7.29 7.97
N PRO A 126 -9.99 6.63 6.80
CA PRO A 126 -10.63 5.32 6.62
C PRO A 126 -10.11 4.30 7.64
N SER A 127 -11.00 3.48 8.21
CA SER A 127 -10.64 2.53 9.26
C SER A 127 -11.39 1.20 9.16
N HIS A 128 -10.79 0.18 9.75
CA HIS A 128 -11.35 -1.16 9.91
C HIS A 128 -11.43 -1.51 11.40
N ASN A 129 -12.45 -2.25 11.82
CA ASN A 129 -12.54 -2.74 13.19
C ASN A 129 -11.83 -4.09 13.32
N THR A 130 -11.03 -4.25 14.37
CA THR A 130 -10.45 -5.53 14.75
C THR A 130 -10.43 -5.68 16.27
N GLY A 131 -11.20 -6.64 16.79
CA GLY A 131 -11.23 -6.93 18.23
C GLY A 131 -11.57 -5.73 19.12
N GLY A 132 -12.40 -4.79 18.63
CA GLY A 132 -12.77 -3.58 19.37
C GLY A 132 -11.86 -2.37 19.16
N TYR A 133 -10.83 -2.48 18.31
CA TYR A 133 -9.90 -1.40 17.97
C TYR A 133 -10.02 -0.99 16.51
N SER A 134 -9.47 0.19 16.20
CA SER A 134 -9.57 0.81 14.89
C SER A 134 -8.23 0.73 14.16
N LEU A 135 -8.20 -0.06 13.11
CA LEU A 135 -7.05 -0.23 12.23
C LEU A 135 -7.10 0.82 11.11
N ILE A 136 -6.06 1.63 10.98
CA ILE A 136 -5.95 2.69 9.97
C ILE A 136 -4.72 2.45 9.07
N GLU A 137 -4.88 2.68 7.77
CA GLU A 137 -3.81 2.45 6.81
C GLU A 137 -2.68 3.47 6.97
N VAL A 138 -1.43 3.00 7.01
CA VAL A 138 -0.23 3.87 7.06
C VAL A 138 -0.21 4.85 5.89
N ARG A 139 -0.63 4.42 4.70
CA ARG A 139 -0.72 5.27 3.52
C ARG A 139 -1.65 6.47 3.75
N ASP A 140 -2.81 6.26 4.35
CA ASP A 140 -3.81 7.31 4.56
C ASP A 140 -3.36 8.27 5.66
N VAL A 141 -2.74 7.75 6.73
CA VAL A 141 -2.09 8.58 7.76
C VAL A 141 -1.06 9.51 7.15
N ASN A 142 -0.14 8.98 6.34
CA ASN A 142 0.94 9.73 5.69
C ASN A 142 0.42 10.76 4.67
N ALA A 143 -0.68 10.43 3.96
CA ALA A 143 -1.22 11.28 2.91
C ALA A 143 -2.09 12.42 3.46
N LEU A 144 -2.75 12.20 4.60
CA LEU A 144 -3.80 13.09 5.09
C LEU A 144 -3.36 13.92 6.31
N THR A 145 -2.34 13.50 7.03
CA THR A 145 -1.93 14.12 8.30
C THR A 145 -0.48 14.61 8.26
N GLN A 146 -0.02 15.26 9.33
CA GLN A 146 1.39 15.61 9.53
C GLN A 146 2.18 14.47 10.18
N LEU A 147 1.52 13.35 10.50
CA LEU A 147 2.14 12.15 11.02
C LEU A 147 2.68 11.31 9.86
N TYR A 148 3.95 10.96 9.93
CA TYR A 148 4.58 10.05 8.99
C TYR A 148 4.92 8.74 9.69
N VAL A 149 4.50 7.63 9.11
CA VAL A 149 4.87 6.28 9.50
C VAL A 149 5.62 5.67 8.33
N GLU A 150 6.89 5.30 8.53
CA GLU A 150 7.67 4.58 7.53
C GLU A 150 7.09 3.16 7.36
N PRO A 151 6.47 2.83 6.20
CA PRO A 151 5.91 1.50 6.00
C PRO A 151 7.03 0.47 5.89
N TYR A 152 6.93 -0.63 6.65
CA TYR A 152 7.90 -1.72 6.57
C TYR A 152 7.52 -2.68 5.45
N THR A 153 7.94 -2.41 4.21
CA THR A 153 7.72 -3.36 3.11
C THR A 153 8.89 -4.33 2.96
N TRP A 154 8.66 -5.64 3.18
CA TRP A 154 9.66 -6.67 2.90
C TRP A 154 9.80 -6.89 1.37
N ILE A 155 11.02 -7.14 0.88
CA ILE A 155 11.22 -7.49 -0.54
C ILE A 155 10.46 -8.77 -0.84
N GLY A 156 9.54 -8.73 -1.79
CA GLY A 156 8.62 -9.82 -2.12
C GLY A 156 7.21 -9.61 -1.59
N ALA A 157 6.94 -8.58 -0.77
CA ALA A 157 5.60 -8.30 -0.29
C ALA A 157 4.66 -7.91 -1.42
N PRO A 158 3.46 -8.48 -1.52
CA PRO A 158 2.45 -8.00 -2.46
C PRO A 158 2.05 -6.56 -2.12
N ILE A 159 2.06 -5.67 -3.11
CA ILE A 159 1.66 -4.25 -3.00
C ILE A 159 0.60 -3.85 -4.04
N ASN A 160 0.31 -4.73 -5.00
CA ASN A 160 -0.72 -4.51 -6.00
C ASN A 160 -1.09 -5.83 -6.69
N ARG A 161 -2.05 -5.80 -7.62
CA ARG A 161 -2.44 -6.95 -8.44
C ARG A 161 -2.15 -6.68 -9.92
N LEU A 162 -1.64 -7.70 -10.61
CA LEU A 162 -1.59 -7.76 -12.06
C LEU A 162 -2.94 -8.33 -12.54
N LEU A 163 -3.65 -7.58 -13.36
CA LEU A 163 -4.98 -7.97 -13.86
C LEU A 163 -4.94 -8.28 -15.36
N SER A 164 -5.78 -9.22 -15.80
CA SER A 164 -6.04 -9.44 -17.23
C SER A 164 -6.69 -8.22 -17.86
N THR A 165 -6.44 -8.03 -19.15
CA THR A 165 -7.04 -6.98 -19.95
C THR A 165 -7.41 -7.53 -21.33
N ASP A 166 -8.44 -6.94 -21.92
CA ASP A 166 -8.82 -7.09 -23.32
C ASP A 166 -7.96 -6.24 -24.27
N ILE A 167 -7.05 -5.40 -23.73
CA ILE A 167 -6.17 -4.57 -24.55
C ILE A 167 -5.07 -5.43 -25.15
N ALA A 168 -4.99 -5.46 -26.48
CA ALA A 168 -3.91 -6.09 -27.22
C ALA A 168 -2.80 -5.08 -27.54
N THR A 169 -1.57 -5.37 -27.14
CA THR A 169 -0.41 -4.50 -27.37
C THR A 169 0.48 -5.04 -28.48
N TYR A 170 0.86 -4.16 -29.41
CA TYR A 170 1.69 -4.47 -30.57
C TYR A 170 2.91 -3.56 -30.60
N ILE A 171 4.07 -4.13 -30.91
CA ILE A 171 5.31 -3.40 -31.19
C ILE A 171 5.73 -3.74 -32.62
N HIS A 172 5.72 -2.74 -33.51
CA HIS A 172 5.99 -2.93 -34.95
C HIS A 172 5.17 -4.08 -35.58
N GLY A 173 3.89 -4.14 -35.23
CA GLY A 173 2.96 -5.16 -35.72
C GLY A 173 3.03 -6.52 -35.01
N GLU A 174 4.05 -6.78 -34.18
CA GLU A 174 4.16 -8.01 -33.40
C GLU A 174 3.42 -7.87 -32.07
N GLN A 175 2.48 -8.80 -31.81
CA GLN A 175 1.71 -8.78 -30.58
C GLN A 175 2.54 -9.29 -29.40
N ILE A 176 2.49 -8.56 -28.29
CA ILE A 176 3.12 -8.96 -27.02
C ILE A 176 2.09 -9.10 -25.91
N PRO A 177 2.39 -9.86 -24.83
CA PRO A 177 1.53 -9.94 -23.67
C PRO A 177 1.37 -8.57 -23.00
N SER A 178 0.14 -8.19 -22.68
CA SER A 178 -0.18 -6.98 -21.93
C SER A 178 -1.22 -7.23 -20.84
N PHE A 179 -1.12 -6.42 -19.80
CA PHE A 179 -1.90 -6.57 -18.57
C PHE A 179 -2.29 -5.19 -18.03
N ASN A 180 -3.00 -5.15 -16.91
CA ASN A 180 -3.39 -3.93 -16.23
C ASN A 180 -2.83 -3.89 -14.79
N ILE A 181 -2.23 -2.75 -14.42
CA ILE A 181 -1.90 -2.40 -13.04
C ILE A 181 -2.39 -0.96 -12.81
N ASN A 182 -3.24 -0.75 -11.80
CA ASN A 182 -3.81 0.57 -11.47
C ASN A 182 -4.53 1.25 -12.65
N GLY A 183 -5.29 0.49 -13.44
CA GLY A 183 -6.03 1.04 -14.58
C GLY A 183 -5.16 1.39 -15.79
N ARG A 184 -3.88 1.03 -15.80
CA ARG A 184 -2.94 1.35 -16.89
C ARG A 184 -2.34 0.09 -17.50
N THR A 185 -2.15 0.10 -18.82
CA THR A 185 -1.54 -1.00 -19.57
C THR A 185 -0.06 -1.16 -19.20
N VAL A 186 0.31 -2.38 -18.83
CA VAL A 186 1.69 -2.78 -18.55
C VAL A 186 2.12 -3.94 -19.44
N ILE A 187 3.42 -4.02 -19.67
CA ILE A 187 4.08 -5.10 -20.41
C ILE A 187 5.32 -5.54 -19.63
N PHE A 188 5.79 -6.76 -19.84
CA PHE A 188 7.08 -7.17 -19.28
C PHE A 188 8.23 -6.56 -20.07
N ALA A 189 9.22 -6.00 -19.36
CA ALA A 189 10.39 -5.39 -19.99
C ALA A 189 11.12 -6.38 -20.91
N LYS A 190 11.22 -7.67 -20.53
CA LYS A 190 11.87 -8.71 -21.34
C LYS A 190 11.24 -8.90 -22.72
N ASP A 191 9.96 -8.56 -22.89
CA ASP A 191 9.24 -8.75 -24.15
C ASP A 191 9.54 -7.64 -25.16
N LEU A 192 10.23 -6.57 -24.74
CA LEU A 192 10.80 -5.56 -25.64
C LEU A 192 12.06 -6.05 -26.36
N HIS A 193 12.78 -7.02 -25.79
CA HIS A 193 14.06 -7.47 -26.31
C HIS A 193 13.91 -8.03 -27.73
N GLY A 194 14.66 -7.49 -28.68
CA GLY A 194 14.62 -7.90 -30.09
C GLY A 194 13.48 -7.25 -30.89
N LEU A 195 12.58 -6.51 -30.24
CA LEU A 195 11.55 -5.68 -30.89
C LEU A 195 11.99 -4.21 -30.92
N GLY A 196 13.23 -3.95 -31.37
CA GLY A 196 13.82 -2.62 -31.44
C GLY A 196 14.43 -2.10 -30.14
N PHE A 197 14.45 -2.93 -29.09
CA PHE A 197 15.14 -2.68 -27.83
C PHE A 197 16.12 -3.80 -27.48
N ASN A 198 17.16 -3.42 -26.74
CA ASN A 198 18.02 -4.32 -25.99
C ASN A 198 17.64 -4.20 -24.51
N VAL A 199 17.45 -5.34 -23.84
CA VAL A 199 17.05 -5.40 -22.43
C VAL A 199 18.05 -6.23 -21.67
N LYS A 200 18.71 -5.63 -20.67
CA LYS A 200 19.76 -6.27 -19.88
C LYS A 200 19.53 -6.08 -18.40
N PHE A 201 19.62 -7.15 -17.63
CA PHE A 201 19.61 -7.08 -16.17
C PHE A 201 21.04 -7.05 -15.63
N ASN A 202 21.35 -6.05 -14.81
CA ASN A 202 22.57 -5.97 -14.03
C ASN A 202 22.27 -6.47 -12.60
N ASP A 203 22.81 -7.64 -12.24
CA ASP A 203 22.55 -8.26 -10.95
C ASP A 203 23.22 -7.53 -9.77
N LEU A 204 24.35 -6.86 -10.00
CA LEU A 204 25.06 -6.11 -8.96
C LEU A 204 24.28 -4.86 -8.56
N GLU A 205 23.83 -4.11 -9.58
CA GLU A 205 23.08 -2.87 -9.37
C GLU A 205 21.58 -3.11 -9.10
N LYS A 206 21.09 -4.32 -9.39
CA LYS A 206 19.66 -4.66 -9.43
C LYS A 206 18.90 -3.72 -10.37
N VAL A 207 19.43 -3.48 -11.56
CA VAL A 207 18.83 -2.58 -12.56
C VAL A 207 18.55 -3.34 -13.85
N VAL A 208 17.38 -3.16 -14.42
CA VAL A 208 17.06 -3.54 -15.80
C VAL A 208 17.29 -2.32 -16.70
N TYR A 209 18.24 -2.44 -17.61
CA TYR A 209 18.52 -1.46 -18.65
C TYR A 209 17.71 -1.78 -19.91
N ILE A 210 17.01 -0.78 -20.43
CA ILE A 210 16.26 -0.83 -21.68
C ILE A 210 16.85 0.26 -22.57
N ASP A 211 17.56 -0.16 -23.61
CA ASP A 211 18.19 0.73 -24.57
C ASP A 211 17.61 0.45 -25.95
N LYS A 212 17.21 1.49 -26.66
CA LYS A 212 16.75 1.44 -28.03
C LYS A 212 17.90 1.01 -28.93
N THR A 213 17.63 0.03 -29.79
CA THR A 213 18.59 -0.44 -30.78
C THR A 213 18.15 -0.11 -32.20
N GLY A 214 16.84 0.04 -32.43
CA GLY A 214 16.25 0.13 -33.77
C GLY A 214 16.38 -1.16 -34.59
N LYS A 215 16.84 -2.26 -33.98
CA LYS A 215 17.02 -3.56 -34.63
C LYS A 215 15.85 -4.48 -34.30
N PHE A 216 15.25 -5.04 -35.34
CA PHE A 216 14.18 -6.03 -35.23
C PHE A 216 14.74 -7.40 -35.56
N ASP A 217 14.92 -8.20 -34.52
CA ASP A 217 15.20 -9.61 -34.73
C ASP A 217 13.88 -10.27 -35.13
N LYS A 218 13.91 -11.17 -36.13
CA LYS A 218 12.76 -12.05 -36.40
C LYS A 218 12.59 -12.98 -35.21
N ILE A 219 11.84 -12.56 -34.21
CA ILE A 219 11.53 -13.40 -33.06
C ILE A 219 10.52 -14.43 -33.57
N ASN A 220 10.94 -15.70 -33.65
CA ASN A 220 10.02 -16.81 -33.88
C ASN A 220 8.91 -16.72 -32.85
N HIS A 221 7.66 -16.58 -33.33
CA HIS A 221 6.46 -16.31 -32.54
C HIS A 221 6.52 -16.96 -31.16
N ARG A 222 6.76 -16.13 -30.13
CA ARG A 222 6.55 -16.56 -28.76
C ARG A 222 5.06 -16.87 -28.66
N GLU A 223 4.70 -18.08 -28.26
CA GLU A 223 3.32 -18.37 -27.88
C GLU A 223 2.88 -17.30 -26.88
N ILE A 224 1.95 -16.45 -27.28
CA ILE A 224 1.37 -15.46 -26.37
C ILE A 224 0.68 -16.30 -25.29
N PRO A 225 1.08 -16.18 -24.01
CA PRO A 225 0.48 -16.97 -22.96
C PRO A 225 -1.04 -16.84 -23.04
N LYS A 226 -1.76 -17.97 -22.95
CA LYS A 226 -3.24 -18.04 -22.98
C LYS A 226 -3.92 -17.20 -21.88
N GLU A 227 -3.16 -16.48 -21.06
CA GLU A 227 -3.62 -15.55 -20.04
C GLU A 227 -4.51 -14.42 -20.63
N GLY A 228 -4.37 -14.10 -21.92
CA GLY A 228 -5.26 -13.18 -22.65
C GLY A 228 -6.67 -13.69 -22.90
N CYS A 229 -6.99 -14.96 -22.59
CA CYS A 229 -8.34 -15.53 -22.73
C CYS A 229 -9.16 -15.46 -21.42
N ARG A 230 -8.64 -14.79 -20.39
CA ARG A 230 -9.34 -14.64 -19.10
C ARG A 230 -10.29 -13.43 -19.16
N PRO A 231 -11.44 -13.47 -18.45
CA PRO A 231 -12.31 -12.30 -18.32
C PRO A 231 -11.52 -11.08 -17.86
N VAL A 232 -11.84 -9.89 -18.40
CA VAL A 232 -11.16 -8.63 -18.03
C VAL A 232 -11.22 -8.42 -16.52
N GLY A 233 -10.12 -7.97 -15.92
CA GLY A 233 -10.03 -7.72 -14.48
C GLY A 233 -9.75 -8.96 -13.62
N THR A 234 -9.60 -10.14 -14.22
CA THR A 234 -9.16 -11.34 -13.51
C THR A 234 -7.77 -11.11 -12.93
N ILE A 235 -7.59 -11.42 -11.64
CA ILE A 235 -6.27 -11.40 -11.00
C ILE A 235 -5.40 -12.49 -11.63
N ILE A 236 -4.29 -12.08 -12.24
CA ILE A 236 -3.26 -12.97 -12.79
C ILE A 236 -2.22 -13.28 -11.72
N ASP A 237 -1.80 -12.24 -10.98
CA ASP A 237 -0.66 -12.32 -10.08
C ASP A 237 -0.58 -11.15 -9.10
N ASP A 238 0.38 -11.23 -8.18
CA ASP A 238 0.78 -10.14 -7.29
C ASP A 238 1.93 -9.32 -7.85
N VAL A 239 1.83 -8.01 -7.62
CA VAL A 239 2.95 -7.08 -7.80
C VAL A 239 3.70 -6.98 -6.50
N LEU A 240 4.99 -7.24 -6.53
CA LEU A 240 5.82 -7.41 -5.34
C LEU A 240 6.73 -6.20 -5.11
N VAL A 241 7.02 -5.92 -3.84
CA VAL A 241 8.07 -4.97 -3.45
C VAL A 241 9.42 -5.47 -3.88
N THR A 242 10.19 -4.61 -4.51
CA THR A 242 11.54 -4.92 -4.95
C THR A 242 12.43 -3.69 -4.86
N LYS A 243 13.74 -3.93 -4.78
CA LYS A 243 14.76 -2.91 -5.02
C LYS A 243 15.13 -2.79 -6.51
N ILE A 244 14.60 -3.66 -7.36
CA ILE A 244 14.90 -3.65 -8.79
C ILE A 244 14.33 -2.39 -9.44
N GLN A 245 15.19 -1.65 -10.12
CA GLN A 245 14.81 -0.46 -10.89
C GLN A 245 14.87 -0.75 -12.39
N VAL A 246 14.14 0.03 -13.18
CA VAL A 246 14.26 0.02 -14.64
C VAL A 246 14.78 1.37 -15.10
N LYS A 247 15.77 1.35 -15.99
CA LYS A 247 16.27 2.52 -16.71
C LYS A 247 15.97 2.39 -18.20
N LEU A 248 15.30 3.39 -18.76
CA LEU A 248 15.03 3.54 -20.19
C LEU A 248 15.92 4.66 -20.72
N GLU A 249 16.85 4.36 -21.63
CA GLU A 249 17.84 5.34 -22.12
C GLU A 249 18.59 6.07 -20.98
N GLY A 250 18.87 5.34 -19.89
CA GLY A 250 19.51 5.88 -18.69
C GLY A 250 18.58 6.59 -17.69
N GLU A 251 17.33 6.89 -18.06
CA GLU A 251 16.34 7.51 -17.17
C GLU A 251 15.56 6.46 -16.36
N THR A 252 15.47 6.63 -15.05
CA THR A 252 14.67 5.74 -14.20
C THR A 252 13.18 5.91 -14.47
N ILE A 253 12.50 4.83 -14.83
CA ILE A 253 11.04 4.79 -15.06
C ILE A 253 10.33 3.94 -14.01
N LYS A 254 9.01 4.07 -13.92
CA LYS A 254 8.23 3.30 -12.97
C LYS A 254 8.16 1.83 -13.39
N SER A 255 8.44 0.93 -12.43
CA SER A 255 8.48 -0.51 -12.68
C SER A 255 7.84 -1.32 -11.57
N PHE A 256 7.52 -2.58 -11.89
CA PHE A 256 6.80 -3.51 -11.03
C PHE A 256 7.49 -4.87 -11.07
N ASN A 257 7.62 -5.55 -9.93
CA ASN A 257 8.07 -6.95 -9.92
C ASN A 257 6.87 -7.89 -9.91
N ILE A 258 6.84 -8.86 -10.81
CA ILE A 258 5.83 -9.92 -10.85
C ILE A 258 6.57 -11.23 -11.11
N ARG A 259 6.54 -12.15 -10.13
CA ARG A 259 7.26 -13.44 -10.19
C ARG A 259 8.72 -13.32 -10.65
N GLY A 260 9.43 -12.29 -10.18
CA GLY A 260 10.82 -12.05 -10.58
C GLY A 260 11.01 -11.39 -11.95
N PHE A 261 9.96 -11.21 -12.75
CA PHE A 261 9.99 -10.40 -13.96
C PHE A 261 9.67 -8.94 -13.64
N THR A 262 10.24 -8.04 -14.44
CA THR A 262 9.97 -6.61 -14.30
C THR A 262 8.98 -6.16 -15.36
N ALA A 263 7.87 -5.57 -14.95
CA ALA A 263 6.89 -4.93 -15.82
C ALA A 263 7.01 -3.41 -15.74
N ILE A 264 6.64 -2.74 -16.82
CA ILE A 264 6.65 -1.28 -16.96
C ILE A 264 5.33 -0.81 -17.55
N TYR A 265 4.99 0.47 -17.36
CA TYR A 265 3.89 1.05 -18.10
C TYR A 265 4.27 1.23 -19.56
N VAL A 266 3.34 0.89 -20.47
CA VAL A 266 3.53 1.15 -21.90
C VAL A 266 3.79 2.63 -22.14
N GLN A 267 3.08 3.50 -21.41
CA GLN A 267 3.18 4.95 -21.54
C GLN A 267 4.57 5.51 -21.25
N ASP A 268 5.40 4.82 -20.46
CA ASP A 268 6.74 5.27 -20.11
C ASP A 268 7.69 5.14 -21.33
N LEU A 269 7.31 4.41 -22.38
CA LEU A 269 8.06 4.31 -23.64
C LEU A 269 7.89 5.54 -24.56
N LYS A 270 7.07 6.54 -24.20
CA LYS A 270 6.82 7.72 -25.05
C LYS A 270 8.05 8.55 -25.38
N SER A 271 9.09 8.52 -24.56
CA SER A 271 10.36 9.19 -24.84
C SER A 271 11.01 8.63 -26.11
N VAL A 272 10.93 7.32 -26.31
CA VAL A 272 11.63 6.57 -27.36
C VAL A 272 10.73 6.03 -28.47
N ALA A 273 9.41 6.03 -28.28
CA ALA A 273 8.44 5.49 -29.21
C ALA A 273 7.18 6.37 -29.34
N THR A 274 6.48 6.20 -30.45
CA THR A 274 5.13 6.69 -30.69
C THR A 274 4.14 5.63 -30.26
N ILE A 275 3.19 6.00 -29.40
CA ILE A 275 2.19 5.08 -28.85
C ILE A 275 0.81 5.55 -29.30
N LYS A 276 0.07 4.67 -29.96
CA LYS A 276 -1.31 4.92 -30.41
C LYS A 276 -2.25 3.92 -29.79
N PHE A 277 -3.24 4.40 -29.06
CA PHE A 277 -4.34 3.58 -28.56
C PHE A 277 -5.56 3.76 -29.48
N ASP A 278 -6.09 2.65 -29.97
CA ASP A 278 -7.37 2.58 -30.68
C ASP A 278 -8.41 2.01 -29.73
N GLU A 279 -9.35 2.85 -29.32
CA GLU A 279 -10.42 2.50 -28.40
C GLU A 279 -11.41 1.50 -29.00
N SER A 280 -11.68 1.61 -30.31
CA SER A 280 -12.66 0.77 -31.01
C SER A 280 -12.21 -0.69 -31.12
N THR A 281 -10.91 -0.88 -31.31
CA THR A 281 -10.32 -2.23 -31.44
C THR A 281 -9.62 -2.70 -30.16
N ARG A 282 -9.54 -1.84 -29.12
CA ARG A 282 -8.81 -2.08 -27.87
C ARG A 282 -7.34 -2.43 -28.13
N LYS A 283 -6.70 -1.75 -29.08
CA LYS A 283 -5.31 -2.01 -29.48
C LYS A 283 -4.38 -0.87 -29.10
N VAL A 284 -3.23 -1.21 -28.53
CA VAL A 284 -2.10 -0.29 -28.38
C VAL A 284 -1.05 -0.66 -29.41
N ASN A 285 -0.69 0.28 -30.29
CA ASN A 285 0.38 0.14 -31.27
C ASN A 285 1.55 1.02 -30.87
N ILE A 286 2.74 0.43 -30.83
CA ILE A 286 3.99 1.07 -30.45
C ILE A 286 4.92 1.02 -31.66
N GLU A 287 5.34 2.22 -32.10
CA GLU A 287 6.29 2.41 -33.19
C GLU A 287 7.48 3.20 -32.67
N ILE A 288 8.66 2.58 -32.66
CA ILE A 288 9.89 3.20 -32.16
C ILE A 288 10.28 4.40 -33.05
N LYS A 289 10.73 5.49 -32.44
CA LYS A 289 11.11 6.73 -33.13
C LYS A 289 12.41 6.61 -33.93
#